data_AF-A0A9P0GU38-F1
#
_entry.id   AF-A0A9P0GU38-F1
#
_cell.length_a   1.000
_cell.length_b   1.000
_cell.length_c   1.000
_cell.angle_alpha   90.00
_cell.angle_beta   90.00
_cell.angle_gamma   90.00
#
_symmetry.space_group_name_H-M   'P 1'
#
loop_
_entity.id
_entity.type
_entity.pdbx_description
1 polymer ?
#
loop_
_entity_poly.entity_id
_entity_poly.type
_entity_poly.pdbx_seq_one_letter_code
_entity_poly.pdbx_strand_id
1 'polypeptide(L)'
;MEKHDAILSLVYFASYTAAFRLTSMSAPKVADLRDIMELDCHFDMGQEELYAVKWYKDDQEFFRYMPRGQHETRLFPVPGVKLDTRSVDCNKNRCKISLTDLTKMHSGGAYRCEISSEAPAFRLASETHNVTVAALPRGLPKIDGLAKTYVEGDTFNAKCTSDYADPEPILTWKINGLDRKDSIAQGEKRMIS
;
A
#
# COMPACT_ATOMS: atom_id res chain seq x y z
N MET A 1 55.16 -51.35 12.57
CA MET A 1 53.73 -51.32 12.92
C MET A 1 53.41 -49.91 13.37
N GLU A 2 52.95 -49.06 12.46
CA GLU A 2 52.43 -47.75 12.83
C GLU A 2 51.26 -47.46 11.89
N LYS A 3 50.05 -47.54 12.44
CA LYS A 3 48.79 -47.37 11.71
C LYS A 3 48.31 -45.95 12.02
N HIS A 4 48.47 -45.05 11.08
CA HIS A 4 47.87 -43.72 11.14
C HIS A 4 46.41 -43.84 10.71
N ASP A 5 45.51 -43.99 11.67
CA ASP A 5 44.07 -43.89 11.45
C ASP A 5 43.69 -42.42 11.23
N ALA A 6 43.42 -42.07 9.96
CA ALA A 6 42.88 -40.76 9.59
C ALA A 6 41.35 -40.76 9.81
N ILE A 7 40.90 -40.02 10.82
CA ILE A 7 39.48 -39.77 11.08
C ILE A 7 38.97 -38.75 10.07
N LEU A 8 38.14 -39.19 9.13
CA LEU A 8 37.48 -38.34 8.14
C LEU A 8 36.25 -37.66 8.77
N SER A 9 36.41 -36.45 9.31
CA SER A 9 35.27 -35.63 9.74
C SER A 9 34.59 -35.00 8.52
N LEU A 10 33.43 -35.54 8.13
CA LEU A 10 32.52 -34.92 7.17
C LEU A 10 31.84 -33.70 7.82
N VAL A 11 32.39 -32.52 7.59
CA VAL A 11 31.76 -31.26 7.96
C VAL A 11 30.68 -30.94 6.92
N TYR A 12 29.42 -31.20 7.26
CA TYR A 12 28.26 -30.81 6.46
C TYR A 12 28.04 -29.30 6.61
N PHE A 13 28.59 -28.51 5.68
CA PHE A 13 28.21 -27.10 5.55
C PHE A 13 26.82 -27.05 4.93
N ALA A 14 25.80 -26.78 5.74
CA ALA A 14 24.49 -26.38 5.22
C ALA A 14 24.66 -25.04 4.51
N SER A 15 24.81 -25.07 3.18
CA SER A 15 24.83 -23.86 2.37
C SER A 15 23.45 -23.21 2.43
N TYR A 16 23.37 -22.02 3.02
CA TYR A 16 22.16 -21.21 3.00
C TYR A 16 22.02 -20.63 1.59
N THR A 17 21.33 -21.34 0.71
CA THR A 17 21.02 -20.83 -0.64
C THR A 17 19.90 -19.80 -0.52
N ALA A 18 20.22 -18.51 -0.75
CA ALA A 18 19.20 -17.49 -0.93
C ALA A 18 18.34 -17.86 -2.15
N ALA A 19 17.02 -17.94 -1.96
CA ALA A 19 16.09 -18.38 -2.99
C ALA A 19 15.41 -17.18 -3.66
N PHE A 20 15.22 -17.26 -4.98
CA PHE A 20 14.42 -16.30 -5.74
C PHE A 20 13.01 -16.17 -5.15
N ARG A 21 12.64 -14.96 -4.73
CA ARG A 21 11.32 -14.68 -4.16
C ARG A 21 11.01 -13.19 -4.17
N LEU A 22 9.73 -12.88 -4.29
CA LEU A 22 9.19 -11.59 -3.88
C LEU A 22 9.02 -11.63 -2.36
N THR A 23 9.67 -10.71 -1.64
CA THR A 23 9.72 -10.74 -0.17
C THR A 23 8.56 -9.97 0.45
N SER A 24 8.18 -8.83 -0.12
CA SER A 24 6.99 -8.09 0.28
C SER A 24 6.58 -7.06 -0.77
N MET A 25 5.27 -6.89 -0.95
CA MET A 25 4.69 -5.74 -1.62
C MET A 25 3.86 -4.89 -0.64
N SER A 26 4.00 -3.56 -0.72
CA SER A 26 3.19 -2.60 0.02
C SER A 26 2.34 -1.76 -0.93
N ALA A 27 1.05 -1.68 -0.63
CA ALA A 27 0.09 -0.75 -1.21
C ALA A 27 -0.93 -0.34 -0.13
N PRO A 28 -1.47 0.89 -0.16
CA PRO A 28 -2.47 1.32 0.81
C PRO A 28 -3.80 0.59 0.57
N LYS A 29 -4.46 0.14 1.64
CA LYS A 29 -5.84 -0.39 1.54
C LYS A 29 -6.82 0.68 1.05
N VAL A 30 -6.62 1.91 1.52
CA VAL A 30 -7.37 3.09 1.11
C VAL A 30 -6.38 4.21 0.80
N ALA A 31 -6.44 4.76 -0.40
CA ALA A 31 -5.67 5.92 -0.82
C ALA A 31 -6.59 7.14 -0.89
N ASP A 32 -6.14 8.25 -0.30
CA ASP A 32 -6.83 9.53 -0.46
C ASP A 32 -6.58 10.07 -1.87
N LEU A 33 -7.64 10.47 -2.57
CA LEU A 33 -7.54 10.98 -3.93
C LEU A 33 -6.69 12.27 -4.06
N ARG A 34 -6.42 12.96 -2.95
CA ARG A 34 -5.64 14.20 -2.88
C ARG A 34 -4.16 13.96 -2.57
N ASP A 35 -3.79 12.73 -2.24
CA ASP A 35 -2.44 12.35 -1.83
C ASP A 35 -1.72 11.57 -2.93
N ILE A 36 -0.42 11.38 -2.72
CA ILE A 36 0.42 10.53 -3.56
C ILE A 36 0.30 9.09 -3.05
N MET A 37 -0.04 8.15 -3.94
CA MET A 37 -0.05 6.73 -3.60
C MET A 37 1.29 6.08 -3.91
N GLU A 38 1.97 5.61 -2.88
CA GLU A 38 3.22 4.86 -3.02
C GLU A 38 2.95 3.36 -3.12
N LEU A 39 3.63 2.71 -4.08
CA LEU A 39 3.69 1.26 -4.22
C LEU A 39 5.15 0.84 -4.09
N ASP A 40 5.44 -0.14 -3.24
CA ASP A 40 6.81 -0.57 -2.95
C ASP A 40 6.91 -2.08 -3.00
N CYS A 41 7.82 -2.60 -3.81
CA CYS A 41 8.00 -4.02 -4.03
C CYS A 41 9.45 -4.41 -3.70
N HIS A 42 9.61 -5.30 -2.73
CA HIS A 42 10.91 -5.84 -2.30
C HIS A 42 11.01 -7.29 -2.72
N PHE A 43 12.21 -7.69 -3.09
CA PHE A 43 12.49 -9.03 -3.58
C PHE A 43 13.93 -9.44 -3.36
N ASP A 44 14.17 -10.74 -3.36
CA ASP A 44 15.48 -11.36 -3.26
C ASP A 44 15.67 -12.23 -4.51
N MET A 45 16.67 -11.91 -5.32
CA MET A 45 16.96 -12.65 -6.54
C MET A 45 17.74 -13.95 -6.27
N GLY A 46 18.20 -14.18 -5.04
CA GLY A 46 18.97 -15.37 -4.69
C GLY A 46 20.28 -15.44 -5.49
N GLN A 47 20.35 -16.39 -6.41
CA GLN A 47 21.48 -16.57 -7.34
C GLN A 47 21.11 -16.20 -8.80
N GLU A 48 19.94 -15.60 -9.01
CA GLU A 48 19.39 -15.33 -10.33
C GLU A 48 19.59 -13.88 -10.78
N GLU A 49 19.64 -13.70 -12.10
CA GLU A 49 19.63 -12.43 -12.82
C GLU A 49 18.26 -11.74 -12.76
N LEU A 50 18.09 -10.48 -12.33
CA LEU A 50 16.83 -9.75 -12.51
C LEU A 50 16.63 -9.39 -13.99
N TYR A 51 15.61 -9.97 -14.63
CA TYR A 51 15.21 -9.59 -15.98
C TYR A 51 14.32 -8.33 -15.95
N ALA A 52 13.22 -8.38 -15.19
CA ALA A 52 12.30 -7.26 -15.09
C ALA A 52 11.50 -7.23 -13.79
N VAL A 53 11.14 -6.03 -13.35
CA VAL A 53 10.04 -5.76 -12.41
C VAL A 53 8.91 -5.10 -13.17
N LYS A 54 7.69 -5.61 -13.04
CA LYS A 54 6.50 -5.07 -13.71
C LYS A 54 5.45 -4.72 -12.68
N TRP A 55 4.77 -3.60 -12.92
CA TRP A 55 3.60 -3.20 -12.17
C TRP A 55 2.35 -3.27 -13.04
N TYR A 56 1.31 -3.87 -12.48
CA TYR A 56 0.01 -4.05 -13.11
C TYR A 56 -1.08 -3.38 -12.28
N LYS A 57 -2.11 -2.88 -12.96
CA LYS A 57 -3.40 -2.51 -12.37
C LYS A 57 -4.49 -3.26 -13.13
N ASP A 58 -5.29 -4.04 -12.42
CA ASP A 58 -6.38 -4.84 -13.00
C ASP A 58 -5.91 -5.63 -14.24
N ASP A 59 -4.81 -6.37 -14.07
CA ASP A 59 -4.13 -7.17 -15.10
C ASP A 59 -3.54 -6.41 -16.30
N GLN A 60 -3.62 -5.07 -16.31
CA GLN A 60 -2.97 -4.24 -17.32
C GLN A 60 -1.62 -3.75 -16.80
N GLU A 61 -0.56 -4.09 -17.53
CA GLU A 61 0.78 -3.57 -17.23
C GLU A 61 0.77 -2.05 -17.44
N PHE A 62 1.28 -1.29 -16.48
CA PHE A 62 1.42 0.16 -16.61
C PHE A 62 2.86 0.65 -16.47
N PHE A 63 3.74 -0.16 -15.88
CA PHE A 63 5.16 0.14 -15.73
C PHE A 63 6.00 -1.12 -15.78
N ARG A 64 7.20 -1.00 -16.35
CA ARG A 64 8.23 -2.02 -16.35
C ARG A 64 9.62 -1.41 -16.12
N TYR A 65 10.41 -2.02 -15.26
CA TYR A 65 11.83 -1.78 -15.08
C TYR A 65 12.64 -2.98 -15.58
N MET A 66 13.65 -2.74 -16.43
CA MET A 66 14.56 -3.74 -17.02
C MET A 66 16.00 -3.22 -16.92
N PRO A 67 16.79 -3.64 -15.91
CA PRO A 67 18.12 -3.09 -15.66
C PRO A 67 19.12 -3.31 -16.81
N ARG A 68 18.90 -4.34 -17.65
CA ARG A 68 19.72 -4.65 -18.84
C ARG A 68 19.04 -4.33 -20.18
N GLY A 69 17.88 -3.69 -20.14
CA GLY A 69 17.17 -3.28 -21.35
C GLY A 69 17.80 -2.06 -22.02
N GLN A 70 17.53 -1.85 -23.32
CA GLN A 70 17.93 -0.63 -24.03
C GLN A 70 17.39 0.65 -23.36
N HIS A 71 16.21 0.55 -22.75
CA HIS A 71 15.64 1.55 -21.86
C HIS A 71 15.34 0.89 -20.53
N GLU A 72 15.85 1.47 -19.44
CA GLU A 72 15.69 0.93 -18.10
C GLU A 72 14.22 0.88 -17.67
N THR A 73 13.39 1.82 -18.13
CA THR A 73 11.97 1.85 -17.80
C THR A 73 11.09 1.97 -19.04
N ARG A 74 9.89 1.40 -18.97
CA ARG A 74 8.82 1.53 -19.97
C ARG A 74 7.49 1.79 -19.28
N LEU A 75 6.67 2.64 -19.89
CA LEU A 75 5.34 3.02 -19.41
C LEU A 75 4.27 2.58 -20.40
N PHE A 76 3.14 2.14 -19.87
CA PHE A 76 1.98 1.74 -20.64
C PHE A 76 0.75 2.47 -20.07
N PRO A 77 -0.01 3.22 -20.88
CA PRO A 77 -1.15 3.96 -20.38
C PRO A 77 -2.24 3.04 -19.83
N VAL A 78 -2.65 3.28 -18.58
CA VAL A 78 -3.79 2.61 -17.94
C VAL A 78 -4.68 3.68 -17.29
N PRO A 79 -6.01 3.66 -17.50
CA PRO A 79 -6.91 4.63 -16.89
C PRO A 79 -6.74 4.72 -15.37
N GLY A 80 -6.65 5.94 -14.84
CA GLY A 80 -6.47 6.19 -13.40
C GLY A 80 -5.05 5.94 -12.88
N VAL A 81 -4.08 5.66 -13.74
CA VAL A 81 -2.67 5.52 -13.36
C VAL A 81 -1.86 6.66 -13.96
N LYS A 82 -1.38 7.56 -13.09
CA LYS A 82 -0.42 8.60 -13.46
C LYS A 82 0.83 8.47 -12.61
N LEU A 83 1.90 7.96 -13.22
CA LEU A 83 3.19 7.77 -12.55
C LEU A 83 3.91 9.11 -12.38
N ASP A 84 4.43 9.40 -11.18
CA ASP A 84 5.45 10.44 -10.99
C ASP A 84 6.82 9.86 -11.31
N THR A 85 7.28 10.08 -12.55
CA THR A 85 8.54 9.55 -13.08
C THR A 85 9.77 9.97 -12.29
N ARG A 86 9.70 11.07 -11.53
CA ARG A 86 10.82 11.55 -10.69
C ARG A 86 10.96 10.77 -9.38
N SER A 87 9.94 10.00 -9.02
CA SER A 87 9.87 9.24 -7.77
C SER A 87 10.15 7.75 -7.95
N VAL A 88 10.49 7.31 -9.17
CA VAL A 88 10.81 5.91 -9.47
C VAL A 88 12.17 5.57 -8.84
N ASP A 89 12.19 4.60 -7.93
CA ASP A 89 13.38 4.07 -7.27
C ASP A 89 13.39 2.55 -7.42
N CYS A 90 14.07 2.05 -8.46
CA CYS A 90 14.19 0.62 -8.74
C CYS A 90 15.65 0.20 -8.87
N ASN A 91 15.97 -0.94 -8.29
CA ASN A 91 17.31 -1.53 -8.26
C ASN A 91 17.20 -3.07 -8.20
N LYS A 92 18.29 -3.76 -7.83
CA LYS A 92 18.38 -5.22 -7.84
C LYS A 92 17.53 -5.96 -6.78
N ASN A 93 16.96 -5.29 -5.79
CA ASN A 93 16.17 -5.93 -4.73
C ASN A 93 14.90 -5.15 -4.32
N ARG A 94 14.64 -4.01 -4.95
CA ARG A 94 13.49 -3.16 -4.66
C ARG A 94 13.05 -2.40 -5.90
N CYS A 95 11.76 -2.15 -6.03
CA CYS A 95 11.20 -1.21 -6.99
C CYS A 95 10.03 -0.47 -6.37
N LYS A 96 10.24 0.82 -6.07
CA LYS A 96 9.25 1.74 -5.51
C LYS A 96 8.82 2.74 -6.59
N ILE A 97 7.52 2.99 -6.67
CA ILE A 97 6.91 3.95 -7.58
C ILE A 97 5.84 4.76 -6.86
N SER A 98 5.55 5.96 -7.37
CA SER A 98 4.47 6.79 -6.83
C SER A 98 3.48 7.19 -7.91
N LEU A 99 2.20 7.08 -7.58
CA LEU A 99 1.08 7.48 -8.44
C LEU A 99 0.45 8.77 -7.92
N THR A 100 0.15 9.69 -8.83
CA THR A 100 -0.43 11.00 -8.57
C THR A 100 -1.77 11.14 -9.28
N ASP A 101 -2.47 12.25 -9.05
CA ASP A 101 -3.77 12.57 -9.67
C ASP A 101 -4.77 11.41 -9.62
N LEU A 102 -4.92 10.84 -8.42
CA LEU A 102 -5.79 9.71 -8.19
C LEU A 102 -7.26 10.09 -8.39
N THR A 103 -8.04 9.18 -8.93
CA THR A 103 -9.47 9.35 -9.17
C THR A 103 -10.26 8.21 -8.55
N LYS A 104 -11.41 8.52 -7.94
CA LYS A 104 -12.30 7.52 -7.37
C LYS A 104 -12.77 6.48 -8.40
N MET A 105 -13.02 6.92 -9.63
CA MET A 105 -13.57 6.06 -10.69
C MET A 105 -12.56 5.09 -11.29
N HIS A 106 -11.29 5.48 -11.39
CA HIS A 106 -10.31 4.71 -12.19
C HIS A 106 -9.06 4.29 -11.44
N SER A 107 -8.72 4.92 -10.30
CA SER A 107 -7.48 4.63 -9.58
C SER A 107 -7.63 3.55 -8.49
N GLY A 108 -8.86 3.11 -8.19
CA GLY A 108 -9.08 1.90 -7.38
C GLY A 108 -8.89 0.63 -8.22
N GLY A 109 -8.53 -0.47 -7.58
CA GLY A 109 -8.37 -1.77 -8.25
C GLY A 109 -7.30 -2.67 -7.62
N ALA A 110 -7.01 -3.77 -8.31
CA ALA A 110 -5.98 -4.72 -7.93
C ALA A 110 -4.63 -4.28 -8.50
N TYR A 111 -3.68 -3.93 -7.63
CA TYR A 111 -2.31 -3.60 -8.00
C TYR A 111 -1.41 -4.80 -7.77
N ARG A 112 -0.60 -5.17 -8.76
CA ARG A 112 0.33 -6.31 -8.67
C ARG A 112 1.74 -5.91 -9.03
N CYS A 113 2.70 -6.32 -8.20
CA CYS A 113 4.11 -6.36 -8.56
C CYS A 113 4.44 -7.77 -9.04
N GLU A 114 5.15 -7.88 -10.15
CA GLU A 114 5.70 -9.13 -10.69
C GLU A 114 7.21 -8.95 -10.92
N ILE A 115 8.01 -9.88 -10.42
CA ILE A 115 9.44 -9.98 -10.67
C ILE A 115 9.70 -11.19 -11.57
N SER A 116 10.69 -11.05 -12.45
CA SER A 116 11.09 -12.09 -13.39
C SER A 116 12.60 -12.23 -13.43
N SER A 117 13.10 -13.46 -13.49
CA SER A 117 14.53 -13.73 -13.69
C SER A 117 14.89 -13.97 -15.15
N GLU A 118 16.18 -13.84 -15.44
CA GLU A 118 16.75 -14.03 -16.77
C GLU A 118 16.78 -15.51 -17.20
N ALA A 119 17.06 -15.74 -18.48
CA ALA A 119 17.42 -17.05 -18.99
C ALA A 119 18.53 -17.70 -18.14
N PRO A 120 18.52 -19.03 -17.93
CA PRO A 120 17.61 -20.02 -18.50
C PRO A 120 16.37 -20.31 -17.63
N ALA A 121 16.32 -19.79 -16.40
CA ALA A 121 15.33 -20.21 -15.42
C ALA A 121 13.96 -19.54 -15.63
N PHE A 122 13.94 -18.28 -16.09
CA PHE A 122 12.73 -17.50 -16.33
C PHE A 122 11.70 -17.57 -15.19
N ARG A 123 12.19 -17.53 -13.94
CA ARG A 123 11.32 -17.66 -12.77
C ARG A 123 10.50 -16.39 -12.58
N LEU A 124 9.32 -16.58 -12.01
CA LEU A 124 8.35 -15.52 -11.77
C LEU A 124 7.86 -15.58 -10.33
N ALA A 125 7.72 -14.42 -9.71
CA ALA A 125 7.04 -14.26 -8.44
C ALA A 125 6.24 -12.96 -8.46
N SER A 126 5.08 -12.96 -7.82
CA SER A 126 4.19 -11.80 -7.81
C SER A 126 3.36 -11.72 -6.55
N GLU A 127 2.99 -10.51 -6.16
CA GLU A 127 2.08 -10.23 -5.04
C GLU A 127 1.06 -9.18 -5.49
N THR A 128 -0.16 -9.25 -4.98
CA THR A 128 -1.28 -8.37 -5.38
C THR A 128 -1.98 -7.79 -4.17
N HIS A 129 -2.26 -6.48 -4.20
CA HIS A 129 -3.03 -5.77 -3.18
C HIS A 129 -4.17 -4.99 -3.81
N ASN A 130 -5.34 -5.01 -3.16
CA ASN A 130 -6.49 -4.23 -3.57
C ASN A 130 -6.44 -2.85 -2.92
N VAL A 131 -6.59 -1.81 -3.73
CA VAL A 131 -6.64 -0.41 -3.30
C VAL A 131 -8.03 0.15 -3.54
N THR A 132 -8.61 0.77 -2.50
CA THR A 132 -9.79 1.62 -2.63
C THR A 132 -9.36 3.09 -2.67
N VAL A 133 -9.94 3.89 -3.56
CA VAL A 133 -9.68 5.33 -3.60
C VAL A 133 -10.89 6.09 -3.06
N ALA A 134 -10.65 6.98 -2.11
CA ALA A 134 -11.69 7.72 -1.38
C ALA A 134 -11.20 9.14 -1.07
N ALA A 135 -12.09 10.04 -0.64
CA ALA A 135 -11.68 11.25 0.07
C ALA A 135 -11.81 11.00 1.57
N LEU A 136 -10.71 11.06 2.31
CA LEU A 136 -10.72 10.83 3.75
C LEU A 136 -10.90 12.14 4.54
N PRO A 137 -11.53 12.14 5.71
CA PRO A 137 -11.50 13.32 6.57
C PRO A 137 -10.05 13.63 6.97
N ARG A 138 -9.56 14.88 6.80
CA ARG A 138 -8.17 15.22 7.16
C ARG A 138 -7.95 15.43 8.66
N GLY A 139 -9.02 15.51 9.43
CA GLY A 139 -8.97 15.74 10.87
C GLY A 139 -10.00 14.91 11.62
N LEU A 140 -9.80 14.84 12.93
CA LEU A 140 -10.79 14.26 13.84
C LEU A 140 -12.08 15.09 13.82
N PRO A 141 -13.25 14.45 14.03
CA PRO A 141 -14.49 15.17 14.14
C PRO A 141 -14.46 16.11 15.35
N LYS A 142 -15.08 17.28 15.21
CA LYS A 142 -15.17 18.29 16.25
C LYS A 142 -16.51 18.20 16.95
N ILE A 143 -16.49 18.36 18.27
CA ILE A 143 -17.70 18.39 19.09
C ILE A 143 -17.91 19.82 19.58
N ASP A 144 -19.02 20.42 19.17
CA ASP A 144 -19.46 21.74 19.58
C ASP A 144 -20.71 21.64 20.47
N GLY A 145 -20.99 22.68 21.26
CA GLY A 145 -22.19 22.76 22.11
C GLY A 145 -22.04 22.22 23.53
N LEU A 146 -20.83 21.81 23.93
CA LEU A 146 -20.55 21.38 25.30
C LEU A 146 -20.10 22.53 26.20
N ALA A 147 -20.71 22.63 27.39
CA ALA A 147 -20.23 23.48 28.48
C ALA A 147 -19.03 22.85 29.21
N LYS A 148 -18.26 23.68 29.92
CA LYS A 148 -17.10 23.24 30.71
C LYS A 148 -17.47 22.37 31.91
N THR A 149 -18.66 22.58 32.46
CA THR A 149 -19.15 21.93 33.68
C THR A 149 -20.65 21.72 33.58
N TYR A 150 -21.12 20.60 34.13
CA TYR A 150 -22.53 20.25 34.26
C TYR A 150 -22.81 19.83 35.69
N VAL A 151 -24.01 20.12 36.17
CA VAL A 151 -24.54 19.58 37.43
C VAL A 151 -25.54 18.45 37.14
N GLU A 152 -25.82 17.64 38.15
CA GLU A 152 -26.76 16.54 38.01
C GLU A 152 -28.16 17.07 37.63
N GLY A 153 -28.76 16.47 36.61
CA GLY A 153 -30.02 16.92 36.02
C GLY A 153 -29.88 17.83 34.79
N ASP A 154 -28.67 18.33 34.48
CA ASP A 154 -28.44 19.13 33.29
C ASP A 154 -28.62 18.32 32.01
N THR A 155 -29.26 18.95 31.02
CA THR A 155 -29.31 18.45 29.64
C THR A 155 -28.36 19.24 28.77
N PHE A 156 -27.66 18.56 27.86
CA PHE A 156 -26.83 19.22 26.85
C PHE A 156 -27.24 18.81 25.45
N ASN A 157 -26.97 19.70 24.50
CA ASN A 157 -27.09 19.42 23.07
C ASN A 157 -25.74 19.67 22.42
N ALA A 158 -25.16 18.63 21.82
CA ALA A 158 -23.85 18.69 21.22
C ALA A 158 -23.91 18.24 19.76
N LYS A 159 -23.12 18.89 18.91
CA LYS A 159 -23.00 18.58 17.49
C LYS A 159 -21.62 18.02 17.21
N CYS A 160 -21.58 16.84 16.60
CA CYS A 160 -20.35 16.21 16.13
C CYS A 160 -20.27 16.43 14.62
N THR A 161 -19.22 17.10 14.15
CA THR A 161 -19.04 17.45 12.74
C THR A 161 -17.70 16.91 12.25
N SER A 162 -17.70 16.14 11.15
CA SER A 162 -16.48 15.72 10.46
C SER A 162 -16.06 16.73 9.39
N ASP A 163 -14.81 16.61 8.95
CA ASP A 163 -14.38 17.19 7.69
C ASP A 163 -15.05 16.47 6.50
N TYR A 164 -14.91 17.04 5.30
CA TYR A 164 -15.39 16.44 4.05
C TYR A 164 -14.73 15.08 3.80
N ALA A 165 -15.56 14.09 3.50
CA ALA A 165 -15.13 12.77 3.08
C ALA A 165 -16.13 12.17 2.09
N ASP A 166 -15.63 11.27 1.25
CA ASP A 166 -16.40 10.48 0.31
C ASP A 166 -15.85 9.04 0.31
N PRO A 167 -16.61 8.05 0.80
CA PRO A 167 -18.02 8.14 1.20
C PRO A 167 -18.27 8.96 2.48
N GLU A 168 -19.54 9.33 2.70
CA GLU A 168 -19.97 10.07 3.88
C GLU A 168 -19.54 9.32 5.16
N PRO A 169 -18.84 10.00 6.10
CA PRO A 169 -18.26 9.33 7.25
C PRO A 169 -19.33 8.97 8.27
N ILE A 170 -19.17 7.82 8.92
CA ILE A 170 -20.07 7.37 9.98
C ILE A 170 -19.62 7.97 11.31
N LEU A 171 -20.43 8.86 11.88
CA LEU A 171 -20.19 9.45 13.19
C LEU A 171 -20.94 8.68 14.28
N THR A 172 -20.21 8.27 15.33
CA THR A 172 -20.77 7.55 16.47
C THR A 172 -20.52 8.32 17.76
N TRP A 173 -21.52 8.40 18.62
CA TRP A 173 -21.43 9.03 19.94
C TRP A 173 -21.09 8.01 21.03
N LYS A 174 -20.09 8.34 21.85
CA LYS A 174 -19.77 7.62 23.08
C LYS A 174 -19.80 8.57 24.28
N ILE A 175 -20.52 8.21 25.32
CA ILE A 175 -20.55 8.94 26.60
C ILE A 175 -20.01 8.00 27.66
N ASN A 176 -18.93 8.40 28.34
CA ASN A 176 -18.22 7.57 29.33
C ASN A 176 -17.85 6.17 28.79
N GLY A 177 -17.47 6.09 27.52
CA GLY A 177 -17.09 4.84 26.83
C GLY A 177 -18.25 3.98 26.33
N LEU A 178 -19.50 4.33 26.64
CA LEU A 178 -20.69 3.59 26.21
C LEU A 178 -21.28 4.18 24.93
N ASP A 179 -21.57 3.32 23.96
CA ASP A 179 -22.23 3.68 22.70
C ASP A 179 -23.66 4.15 22.95
N ARG A 180 -24.08 5.21 22.24
CA ARG A 180 -25.46 5.72 22.29
C ARG A 180 -26.07 5.70 20.89
N LYS A 181 -27.18 4.98 20.73
CA LYS A 181 -27.93 4.86 19.47
C LYS A 181 -28.90 6.03 19.22
N ASP A 182 -29.30 6.75 20.26
CA ASP A 182 -30.41 7.73 20.21
C ASP A 182 -29.98 9.20 20.17
N SER A 183 -28.69 9.49 19.97
CA SER A 183 -28.21 10.87 19.82
C SER A 183 -28.39 11.27 18.36
N ILE A 184 -29.33 12.17 18.07
CA ILE A 184 -29.56 12.73 16.73
C ILE A 184 -28.26 13.36 16.23
N ALA A 185 -27.50 12.62 15.43
CA ALA A 185 -26.38 13.13 14.67
C ALA A 185 -26.94 13.83 13.42
N GLN A 186 -27.33 15.10 13.56
CA GLN A 186 -27.68 15.91 12.40
C GLN A 186 -26.39 16.34 11.68
N GLY A 187 -25.99 15.53 10.69
CA GLY A 187 -25.05 15.95 9.66
C GLY A 187 -25.67 17.07 8.84
N GLU A 188 -25.14 18.29 8.98
CA GLU A 188 -25.56 19.42 8.15
C GLU A 188 -24.73 19.40 6.86
N LYS A 189 -25.35 19.01 5.74
CA LYS A 189 -24.78 19.19 4.41
C LYS A 189 -24.56 20.68 4.15
N ARG A 190 -23.31 21.10 4.01
CA ARG A 190 -22.96 22.32 3.27
C ARG A 190 -22.02 21.96 2.13
N MET A 191 -22.57 21.89 0.92
CA MET A 191 -21.77 22.11 -0.29
C MET A 191 -21.30 23.56 -0.24
N ILE A 192 -19.99 23.76 -0.15
CA ILE A 192 -19.40 25.07 -0.44
C ILE A 192 -19.05 25.01 -1.93
N SER A 193 -19.71 25.88 -2.69
CA SER A 193 -19.50 26.11 -4.13
C SER A 193 -18.07 26.50 -4.46
#